data_AF-A0A551Z2V4-F1
#
_entry.id   AF-A0A551Z2V4-F1
#
_cell.length_a   1.000
_cell.length_b   1.000
_cell.length_c   1.000
_cell.angle_alpha   90.00
_cell.angle_beta   90.00
_cell.angle_gamma   90.00
#
_symmetry.space_group_name_H-M   'P 1'
#
loop_
_entity.id
_entity.type
_entity.pdbx_description
1 polymer ?
#
loop_
_entity_poly.entity_id
_entity_poly.type
_entity_poly.pdbx_seq_one_letter_code
_entity_poly.pdbx_strand_id
1 'polypeptide(L)'
;MSKNKIIVLSDIHIGDNSPTVWYQKSFHEPYLTAVLDHVIKNASSIQELILLGDIFDFWTYPPDKRPPSFEQIIEQNPNILGPQGKLSQVLTALEGQVTYVRGNHDMNVTQEDLNKIQNPDYTIKLSPSDIYFPLGEDNKKIVCTHGHLYAMFNAPDTSVKFNPLPVGHFVSRAAAYELQQTLPPGKTVADLTGQTSPNGIDLKSLAKTIMGAQSGFSVTDLLLNYITQASKMPEIQPIILPDGQTTTIAEVKPLYSQLWQQWINNNGGARDGLLVAIKAALADAKDYYMGWFAQKLALECGADLVVMGHTHTPISGLKKGLIQYVNSGFECPSKPDIGKQHVNFIEIDTDSYQGAIFKVVNQQGSYQIEADSAEQTSVIIPGLSQDYSCYITVENQSSISLIQRVSYEANQGHYIVAPTQSIGPREKGRFWIQDYPGITKGSEGQVIYFTGDREITLRYSCPVGLSPNSCSGAEFYTSVDGINWGERNQIVNKGLGHPFFVRFVL
;
A
#
# COMPACT_ATOMS: atom_id res chain seq x y z
N MET A 1 -6.51 31.83 2.54
CA MET A 1 -7.12 30.58 3.05
C MET A 1 -6.00 29.75 3.64
N SER A 2 -6.24 28.94 4.67
CA SER A 2 -5.22 28.00 5.15
C SER A 2 -4.96 26.94 4.07
N LYS A 3 -3.68 26.61 3.84
CA LYS A 3 -3.30 25.45 3.02
C LYS A 3 -3.48 24.21 3.88
N ASN A 4 -4.62 23.53 3.76
CA ASN A 4 -4.98 22.36 4.57
C ASN A 4 -5.26 21.11 3.71
N LYS A 5 -4.87 21.14 2.43
CA LYS A 5 -5.02 20.01 1.51
C LYS A 5 -3.68 19.42 1.09
N ILE A 6 -3.61 18.10 0.98
CA ILE A 6 -2.51 17.40 0.33
C ILE A 6 -3.07 16.64 -0.86
N ILE A 7 -2.41 16.73 -2.02
CA ILE A 7 -2.75 15.93 -3.19
C ILE A 7 -1.76 14.78 -3.30
N VAL A 8 -2.23 13.57 -3.61
CA VAL A 8 -1.40 12.39 -3.77
C VAL A 8 -1.65 11.75 -5.14
N LEU A 9 -0.57 11.54 -5.89
CA LEU A 9 -0.53 10.82 -7.17
C LEU A 9 0.33 9.56 -7.05
N SER A 10 -0.03 8.48 -7.73
CA SER A 10 0.69 7.21 -7.69
C SER A 10 0.38 6.36 -8.93
N ASP A 11 1.21 5.34 -9.19
CA ASP A 11 0.95 4.35 -10.24
C ASP A 11 0.71 4.99 -11.63
N ILE A 12 1.56 5.98 -12.00
CA ILE A 12 1.51 6.70 -13.28
C ILE A 12 2.33 5.97 -14.36
N HIS A 13 3.46 5.36 -13.97
CA HIS A 13 4.34 4.54 -14.82
C HIS A 13 4.91 5.22 -16.07
N ILE A 14 5.35 6.48 -15.97
CA ILE A 14 5.95 7.21 -17.08
C ILE A 14 7.28 6.55 -17.50
N GLY A 15 7.36 6.08 -18.74
CA GLY A 15 8.58 5.58 -19.36
C GLY A 15 8.91 6.28 -20.68
N ASP A 16 9.65 5.62 -21.56
CA ASP A 16 10.05 6.16 -22.87
C ASP A 16 8.99 6.02 -23.97
N ASN A 17 7.74 5.67 -23.62
CA ASN A 17 6.65 5.33 -24.55
C ASN A 17 6.89 4.04 -25.36
N SER A 18 7.79 3.16 -24.92
CA SER A 18 7.88 1.80 -25.44
C SER A 18 6.49 1.11 -25.39
N PRO A 19 6.13 0.28 -26.39
CA PRO A 19 4.79 -0.31 -26.46
C PRO A 19 4.36 -1.17 -25.26
N THR A 20 5.32 -1.64 -24.45
CA THR A 20 5.06 -2.46 -23.25
C THR A 20 4.91 -1.66 -21.97
N VAL A 21 5.24 -0.36 -21.99
CA VAL A 21 5.11 0.55 -20.85
C VAL A 21 3.65 0.97 -20.68
N TRP A 22 3.13 0.94 -19.46
CA TRP A 22 1.71 1.25 -19.22
C TRP A 22 1.36 2.70 -19.56
N TYR A 23 2.16 3.67 -19.13
CA TYR A 23 2.00 5.03 -19.60
C TYR A 23 2.29 5.15 -21.09
N GLN A 24 1.40 5.88 -21.76
CA GLN A 24 1.43 6.07 -23.21
C GLN A 24 1.00 7.51 -23.44
N LYS A 25 1.96 8.38 -23.72
CA LYS A 25 1.78 9.83 -23.87
C LYS A 25 0.62 10.19 -24.80
N SER A 26 0.48 9.46 -25.90
CA SER A 26 -0.58 9.68 -26.90
C SER A 26 -2.00 9.51 -26.36
N PHE A 27 -2.16 8.91 -25.17
CA PHE A 27 -3.46 8.64 -24.56
C PHE A 27 -3.57 9.14 -23.12
N HIS A 28 -2.57 8.89 -22.27
CA HIS A 28 -2.61 9.18 -20.84
C HIS A 28 -2.25 10.63 -20.49
N GLU A 29 -1.43 11.32 -21.31
CA GLU A 29 -0.97 12.69 -21.03
C GLU A 29 -2.09 13.71 -20.78
N PRO A 30 -3.22 13.71 -21.53
CA PRO A 30 -4.32 14.63 -21.25
C PRO A 30 -4.97 14.42 -19.88
N TYR A 31 -5.05 13.18 -19.40
CA TYR A 31 -5.61 12.89 -18.07
C TYR A 31 -4.68 13.40 -16.97
N LEU A 32 -3.38 13.07 -17.05
CA LEU A 32 -2.39 13.55 -16.10
C LEU A 32 -2.29 15.08 -16.10
N THR A 33 -2.36 15.69 -17.28
CA THR A 33 -2.39 17.16 -17.42
C THR A 33 -3.57 17.77 -16.68
N ALA A 34 -4.76 17.17 -16.76
CA ALA A 34 -5.95 17.67 -16.06
C ALA A 34 -5.78 17.63 -14.53
N VAL A 35 -5.13 16.60 -14.00
CA VAL A 35 -4.84 16.50 -12.56
C VAL A 35 -3.81 17.55 -12.14
N LEU A 36 -2.70 17.71 -12.88
CA LEU A 36 -1.68 18.72 -12.58
C LEU A 36 -2.24 20.16 -12.71
N ASP A 37 -3.11 20.41 -13.70
CA ASP A 37 -3.81 21.69 -13.83
C ASP A 37 -4.78 21.94 -12.67
N HIS A 38 -5.43 20.90 -12.14
CA HIS A 38 -6.22 21.00 -10.93
C HIS A 38 -5.36 21.41 -9.73
N VAL A 39 -4.15 20.84 -9.57
CA VAL A 39 -3.20 21.23 -8.52
C VAL A 39 -2.82 22.71 -8.66
N ILE A 40 -2.40 23.13 -9.86
CA ILE A 40 -1.99 24.52 -10.14
C ILE A 40 -3.13 25.50 -9.82
N LYS A 41 -4.35 25.21 -10.31
CA LYS A 41 -5.52 26.07 -10.11
C LYS A 41 -5.92 26.19 -8.63
N ASN A 42 -5.68 25.17 -7.83
CA ASN A 42 -6.07 25.12 -6.42
C ASN A 42 -4.89 25.29 -5.44
N ALA A 43 -3.73 25.74 -5.94
CA ALA A 43 -2.49 25.88 -5.16
C ALA A 43 -2.65 26.71 -3.86
N SER A 44 -3.58 27.66 -3.84
CA SER A 44 -3.86 28.49 -2.64
C SER A 44 -4.43 27.71 -1.44
N SER A 45 -4.98 26.50 -1.66
CA SER A 45 -5.47 25.59 -0.61
C SER A 45 -4.60 24.36 -0.40
N ILE A 46 -3.65 24.10 -1.31
CA ILE A 46 -2.81 22.89 -1.29
C ILE A 46 -1.51 23.18 -0.57
N GLN A 47 -1.23 22.40 0.47
CA GLN A 47 -0.02 22.40 1.25
C GLN A 47 1.12 21.69 0.51
N GLU A 48 0.83 20.57 -0.15
CA GLU A 48 1.83 19.70 -0.76
C GLU A 48 1.21 18.81 -1.86
N LEU A 49 2.01 18.48 -2.88
CA LEU A 49 1.79 17.36 -3.78
C LEU A 49 2.74 16.21 -3.42
N ILE A 50 2.21 15.03 -3.14
CA ILE A 50 2.99 13.81 -2.92
C ILE A 50 2.92 12.94 -4.17
N LEU A 51 4.08 12.58 -4.71
CA LEU A 51 4.25 11.59 -5.76
C LEU A 51 4.60 10.25 -5.07
N LEU A 52 3.60 9.41 -4.84
CA LEU A 52 3.63 8.25 -3.95
C LEU A 52 4.01 6.95 -4.68
N GLY A 53 5.17 6.93 -5.32
CA GLY A 53 5.72 5.74 -5.96
C GLY A 53 5.09 5.38 -7.30
N ASP A 54 5.83 4.57 -8.06
CA ASP A 54 5.44 4.07 -9.39
C ASP A 54 5.06 5.21 -10.36
N ILE A 55 5.76 6.33 -10.22
CA ILE A 55 5.65 7.51 -11.08
C ILE A 55 6.39 7.27 -12.39
N PHE A 56 7.55 6.61 -12.30
CA PHE A 56 8.37 6.23 -13.44
C PHE A 56 8.37 4.70 -13.61
N ASP A 57 8.47 4.24 -14.85
CA ASP A 57 8.57 2.81 -15.12
C ASP A 57 9.95 2.41 -15.65
N PHE A 58 10.62 1.54 -14.89
CA PHE A 58 11.87 0.88 -15.28
C PHE A 58 11.75 -0.64 -15.39
N TRP A 59 10.55 -1.21 -15.22
CA TRP A 59 10.32 -2.65 -15.10
C TRP A 59 9.67 -3.24 -16.35
N THR A 60 8.71 -2.55 -16.96
CA THR A 60 7.85 -3.08 -18.03
C THR A 60 8.49 -3.01 -19.42
N TYR A 61 9.74 -3.42 -19.54
CA TYR A 61 10.46 -3.53 -20.82
C TYR A 61 10.82 -4.99 -21.10
N PRO A 62 10.83 -5.42 -22.38
CA PRO A 62 11.26 -6.76 -22.77
C PRO A 62 12.65 -7.08 -22.23
N PRO A 63 12.94 -8.36 -21.91
CA PRO A 63 14.14 -8.77 -21.19
C PRO A 63 15.44 -8.42 -21.94
N ASP A 64 15.40 -8.37 -23.26
CA ASP A 64 16.51 -8.01 -24.15
C ASP A 64 16.76 -6.49 -24.27
N LYS A 65 15.93 -5.66 -23.61
CA LYS A 65 16.07 -4.20 -23.61
C LYS A 65 16.47 -3.67 -22.24
N ARG A 66 17.58 -2.94 -22.17
CA ARG A 66 17.88 -2.14 -21.00
C ARG A 66 16.78 -1.08 -20.80
N PRO A 67 16.22 -0.91 -19.59
CA PRO A 67 15.34 0.21 -19.30
C PRO A 67 16.01 1.56 -19.64
N PRO A 68 15.24 2.58 -20.03
CA PRO A 68 15.78 3.89 -20.39
C PRO A 68 16.43 4.59 -19.20
N SER A 69 17.31 5.54 -19.47
CA SER A 69 17.78 6.47 -18.45
C SER A 69 16.67 7.46 -18.05
N PHE A 70 16.83 8.11 -16.90
CA PHE A 70 15.88 9.11 -16.43
C PHE A 70 15.75 10.29 -17.43
N GLU A 71 16.86 10.73 -18.01
CA GLU A 71 16.91 11.78 -19.04
C GLU A 71 16.12 11.38 -20.29
N GLN A 72 16.25 10.12 -20.75
CA GLN A 72 15.49 9.63 -21.89
C GLN A 72 13.98 9.67 -21.60
N ILE A 73 13.56 9.34 -20.39
CA ILE A 73 12.14 9.47 -19.98
C ILE A 73 11.69 10.94 -20.03
N ILE A 74 12.49 11.88 -19.55
CA ILE A 74 12.19 13.33 -19.62
C ILE A 74 12.06 13.78 -21.07
N GLU A 75 13.04 13.44 -21.93
CA GLU A 75 13.07 13.80 -23.35
C GLU A 75 11.85 13.29 -24.11
N GLN A 76 11.36 12.10 -23.76
CA GLN A 76 10.17 11.53 -24.39
C GLN A 76 8.85 12.12 -23.87
N ASN A 77 8.84 12.82 -22.73
CA ASN A 77 7.63 13.36 -22.11
C ASN A 77 7.75 14.85 -21.71
N PRO A 78 8.14 15.75 -22.63
CA PRO A 78 8.50 17.13 -22.30
C PRO A 78 7.33 17.98 -21.79
N ASN A 79 6.08 17.66 -22.18
CA ASN A 79 4.90 18.39 -21.72
C ASN A 79 4.60 18.17 -20.24
N ILE A 80 5.06 17.06 -19.66
CA ILE A 80 4.90 16.75 -18.24
C ILE A 80 6.18 17.07 -17.48
N LEU A 81 7.33 16.57 -17.96
CA LEU A 81 8.60 16.54 -17.22
C LEU A 81 9.63 17.58 -17.68
N GLY A 82 9.40 18.23 -18.82
CA GLY A 82 10.33 19.22 -19.36
C GLY A 82 10.37 20.51 -18.54
N PRO A 83 11.29 21.45 -18.86
CA PRO A 83 11.47 22.69 -18.10
C PRO A 83 10.22 23.59 -18.05
N GLN A 84 9.37 23.52 -19.09
CA GLN A 84 8.07 24.19 -19.17
C GLN A 84 6.89 23.22 -18.96
N GLY A 85 7.18 21.97 -18.62
CA GLY A 85 6.18 20.93 -18.42
C GLY A 85 5.32 21.16 -17.19
N LYS A 86 4.21 20.43 -17.10
CA LYS A 86 3.22 20.59 -16.04
C LYS A 86 3.79 20.37 -14.63
N LEU A 87 4.75 19.47 -14.46
CA LEU A 87 5.36 19.24 -13.15
C LEU A 87 6.26 20.42 -12.71
N SER A 88 6.97 21.05 -13.65
CA SER A 88 7.69 22.31 -13.38
C SER A 88 6.72 23.44 -13.00
N GLN A 89 5.58 23.54 -13.68
CA GLN A 89 4.54 24.52 -13.32
C GLN A 89 3.95 24.26 -11.92
N VAL A 90 3.72 23.00 -11.55
CA VAL A 90 3.28 22.63 -10.20
C VAL A 90 4.32 23.00 -9.15
N LEU A 91 5.62 22.75 -9.41
CA LEU A 91 6.70 23.15 -8.50
C LEU A 91 6.67 24.66 -8.21
N THR A 92 6.49 25.49 -9.23
CA THR A 92 6.34 26.94 -9.05
C THR A 92 5.05 27.28 -8.29
N ALA A 93 3.91 26.67 -8.64
CA ALA A 93 2.62 26.97 -8.02
C ALA A 93 2.59 26.59 -6.52
N LEU A 94 3.27 25.52 -6.13
CA LEU A 94 3.37 25.04 -4.76
C LEU A 94 4.62 25.50 -4.02
N GLU A 95 5.43 26.39 -4.61
CA GLU A 95 6.66 26.92 -4.02
C GLU A 95 7.63 25.79 -3.56
N GLY A 96 7.75 24.73 -4.38
CA GLY A 96 8.62 23.58 -4.13
C GLY A 96 8.07 22.56 -3.12
N GLN A 97 6.80 22.66 -2.72
CA GLN A 97 6.14 21.67 -1.87
C GLN A 97 5.66 20.46 -2.68
N VAL A 98 6.63 19.73 -3.24
CA VAL A 98 6.43 18.47 -3.95
C VAL A 98 7.39 17.43 -3.39
N THR A 99 6.84 16.35 -2.83
CA THR A 99 7.62 15.24 -2.23
C THR A 99 7.44 13.97 -3.05
N TYR A 100 8.53 13.27 -3.28
CA TYR A 100 8.58 11.99 -3.99
C TYR A 100 8.88 10.86 -3.01
N VAL A 101 8.01 9.85 -2.99
CA VAL A 101 8.21 8.59 -2.29
C VAL A 101 8.38 7.52 -3.35
N ARG A 102 9.29 6.56 -3.14
CA ARG A 102 9.56 5.52 -4.14
C ARG A 102 8.49 4.44 -4.12
N GLY A 103 8.24 3.89 -5.29
CA GLY A 103 7.51 2.64 -5.49
C GLY A 103 8.46 1.53 -5.94
N ASN A 104 7.90 0.39 -6.34
CA ASN A 104 8.72 -0.72 -6.79
C ASN A 104 9.26 -0.50 -8.21
N HIS A 105 8.48 0.09 -9.12
CA HIS A 105 8.91 0.33 -10.50
C HIS A 105 10.04 1.37 -10.61
N ASP A 106 10.15 2.26 -9.61
CA ASP A 106 11.09 3.38 -9.57
C ASP A 106 11.94 3.44 -8.28
N MET A 107 12.14 2.29 -7.62
CA MET A 107 12.91 2.14 -6.38
C MET A 107 14.36 2.65 -6.43
N ASN A 108 14.93 2.79 -7.63
CA ASN A 108 16.30 3.29 -7.80
C ASN A 108 16.38 4.79 -8.12
N VAL A 109 15.25 5.50 -8.23
CA VAL A 109 15.25 6.95 -8.46
C VAL A 109 15.96 7.65 -7.32
N THR A 110 16.88 8.56 -7.65
CA THR A 110 17.67 9.33 -6.69
C THR A 110 17.25 10.79 -6.66
N GLN A 111 17.72 11.55 -5.66
CA GLN A 111 17.56 13.00 -5.66
C GLN A 111 18.25 13.64 -6.88
N GLU A 112 19.37 13.07 -7.35
CA GLU A 112 20.06 13.54 -8.56
C GLU A 112 19.17 13.37 -9.80
N ASP A 113 18.45 12.26 -9.91
CA ASP A 113 17.48 12.05 -10.99
C ASP A 113 16.35 13.09 -10.93
N LEU A 114 15.75 13.29 -9.76
CA LEU A 114 14.68 14.27 -9.59
C LEU A 114 15.14 15.71 -9.89
N ASN A 115 16.40 16.06 -9.61
CA ASN A 115 16.97 17.37 -9.95
C ASN A 115 17.09 17.61 -11.47
N LYS A 116 16.97 16.57 -12.30
CA LYS A 116 16.95 16.69 -13.76
C LYS A 116 15.62 17.22 -14.28
N ILE A 117 14.54 17.14 -13.49
CA ILE A 117 13.27 17.82 -13.78
C ILE A 117 13.48 19.30 -13.47
N GLN A 118 13.77 20.08 -14.51
CA GLN A 118 14.20 21.46 -14.36
C GLN A 118 13.05 22.39 -13.97
N ASN A 119 13.28 23.19 -12.94
CA ASN A 119 12.48 24.35 -12.58
C ASN A 119 13.45 25.49 -12.16
N PRO A 120 13.10 26.78 -12.39
CA PRO A 120 14.02 27.88 -12.10
C PRO A 120 14.42 28.02 -10.63
N ASP A 121 13.49 27.72 -9.71
CA ASP A 121 13.62 28.10 -8.30
C ASP A 121 13.48 26.92 -7.32
N TYR A 122 12.86 25.82 -7.76
CA TYR A 122 12.47 24.72 -6.88
C TYR A 122 12.89 23.35 -7.42
N THR A 123 12.96 22.35 -6.54
CA THR A 123 13.19 20.96 -6.90
C THR A 123 12.20 20.05 -6.18
N ILE A 124 11.94 18.87 -6.74
CA ILE A 124 11.18 17.82 -6.07
C ILE A 124 12.04 17.24 -4.95
N LYS A 125 11.46 17.07 -3.76
CA LYS A 125 12.16 16.52 -2.60
C LYS A 125 11.97 15.02 -2.54
N LEU A 126 13.05 14.26 -2.56
CA LEU A 126 12.99 12.83 -2.28
C LEU A 126 12.75 12.60 -0.78
N SER A 127 11.73 11.81 -0.43
CA SER A 127 11.54 11.34 0.93
C SER A 127 12.74 10.48 1.36
N PRO A 128 13.29 10.68 2.57
CA PRO A 128 14.41 9.88 3.08
C PRO A 128 14.02 8.42 3.41
N SER A 129 12.71 8.13 3.44
CA SER A 129 12.11 6.84 3.80
C SER A 129 10.95 6.51 2.87
N ASP A 130 10.70 5.23 2.63
CA ASP A 130 9.56 4.76 1.83
C ASP A 130 8.22 4.82 2.61
N ILE A 131 8.29 5.08 3.92
CA ILE A 131 7.16 5.46 4.77
C ILE A 131 7.31 6.95 5.10
N TYR A 132 6.34 7.76 4.67
CA TYR A 132 6.38 9.21 4.77
C TYR A 132 5.26 9.76 5.65
N PHE A 133 5.60 10.71 6.54
CA PHE A 133 4.65 11.41 7.41
C PHE A 133 4.56 12.88 6.99
N PRO A 134 3.56 13.29 6.19
CA PRO A 134 3.50 14.64 5.62
C PRO A 134 3.30 15.77 6.65
N LEU A 135 2.84 15.44 7.85
CA LEU A 135 2.73 16.40 8.96
C LEU A 135 3.97 16.40 9.88
N GLY A 136 5.01 15.63 9.52
CA GLY A 136 6.26 15.49 10.28
C GLY A 136 6.28 14.31 11.24
N GLU A 137 7.49 13.92 11.68
CA GLU A 137 7.70 12.78 12.59
C GLU A 137 7.05 12.96 13.97
N ASP A 138 6.85 14.20 14.42
CA ASP A 138 6.15 14.50 15.67
C ASP A 138 4.62 14.44 15.53
N ASN A 139 4.10 14.39 14.30
CA ASN A 139 2.67 14.30 14.00
C ASN A 139 2.39 13.23 12.94
N LYS A 140 2.33 11.97 13.38
CA LYS A 140 2.13 10.80 12.51
C LYS A 140 0.67 10.52 12.17
N LYS A 141 -0.22 11.52 12.24
CA LYS A 141 -1.66 11.33 12.03
C LYS A 141 -2.02 10.87 10.63
N ILE A 142 -1.20 11.24 9.65
CA ILE A 142 -1.28 10.79 8.26
C ILE A 142 0.02 10.07 7.95
N VAL A 143 -0.07 8.90 7.33
CA VAL A 143 1.07 8.18 6.78
C VAL A 143 0.81 7.82 5.33
N CYS A 144 1.79 8.10 4.48
CA CYS A 144 1.77 7.79 3.05
C CYS A 144 2.91 6.81 2.75
N THR A 145 2.62 5.70 2.07
CA THR A 145 3.64 4.76 1.60
C THR A 145 3.18 4.03 0.35
N HIS A 146 4.11 3.57 -0.49
CA HIS A 146 3.74 2.72 -1.61
C HIS A 146 3.55 1.27 -1.13
N GLY A 147 2.40 0.65 -1.44
CA GLY A 147 1.97 -0.64 -0.87
C GLY A 147 2.92 -1.82 -1.12
N HIS A 148 3.84 -1.70 -2.09
CA HIS A 148 4.81 -2.73 -2.45
C HIS A 148 5.66 -3.25 -1.28
N LEU A 149 5.91 -2.42 -0.25
CA LEU A 149 6.63 -2.83 0.96
C LEU A 149 5.98 -4.02 1.69
N TYR A 150 4.67 -4.23 1.47
CA TYR A 150 3.89 -5.28 2.10
C TYR A 150 3.55 -6.43 1.16
N ALA A 151 3.96 -6.35 -0.11
CA ALA A 151 3.77 -7.38 -1.11
C ALA A 151 5.07 -8.19 -1.26
N MET A 152 5.04 -9.48 -0.90
CA MET A 152 6.26 -10.31 -0.79
C MET A 152 7.12 -10.28 -2.05
N PHE A 153 6.51 -10.29 -3.22
CA PHE A 153 7.21 -10.35 -4.49
C PHE A 153 7.64 -8.98 -5.02
N ASN A 154 7.07 -7.89 -4.50
CA ASN A 154 7.36 -6.53 -4.94
C ASN A 154 8.12 -5.69 -3.91
N ALA A 155 8.21 -6.13 -2.66
CA ALA A 155 9.00 -5.50 -1.62
C ALA A 155 10.50 -5.64 -1.91
N PRO A 156 11.32 -4.60 -1.68
CA PRO A 156 12.77 -4.66 -1.87
C PRO A 156 13.44 -5.85 -1.18
N ASP A 157 14.34 -6.55 -1.89
CA ASP A 157 15.14 -7.65 -1.32
C ASP A 157 16.62 -7.25 -1.22
N THR A 158 17.08 -7.01 0.00
CA THR A 158 18.47 -6.62 0.26
C THR A 158 19.41 -7.81 0.47
N SER A 159 18.91 -9.05 0.42
CA SER A 159 19.66 -10.27 0.75
C SER A 159 20.38 -10.89 -0.44
N VAL A 160 20.06 -10.44 -1.66
CA VAL A 160 20.56 -10.99 -2.92
C VAL A 160 21.48 -10.00 -3.64
N LYS A 161 22.30 -10.50 -4.57
CA LYS A 161 23.25 -9.68 -5.35
C LYS A 161 22.60 -8.62 -6.25
N PHE A 162 21.30 -8.71 -6.50
CA PHE A 162 20.53 -7.78 -7.33
C PHE A 162 19.76 -6.73 -6.51
N ASN A 163 20.03 -6.62 -5.21
CA ASN A 163 19.46 -5.61 -4.32
C ASN A 163 19.40 -4.22 -4.99
N PRO A 164 18.26 -3.49 -4.93
CA PRO A 164 17.01 -3.84 -4.23
C PRO A 164 15.96 -4.60 -5.06
N LEU A 165 16.31 -5.06 -6.27
CA LEU A 165 15.34 -5.66 -7.18
C LEU A 165 14.65 -6.88 -6.53
N PRO A 166 13.32 -6.97 -6.58
CA PRO A 166 12.59 -8.11 -6.04
C PRO A 166 12.16 -9.08 -7.16
N VAL A 167 11.52 -10.18 -6.78
CA VAL A 167 11.03 -11.20 -7.73
C VAL A 167 10.09 -10.61 -8.80
N GLY A 168 9.26 -9.66 -8.39
CA GLY A 168 8.28 -8.97 -9.24
C GLY A 168 8.90 -8.19 -10.40
N HIS A 169 10.16 -7.75 -10.25
CA HIS A 169 10.91 -7.18 -11.37
C HIS A 169 11.00 -8.21 -12.50
N PHE A 170 11.48 -9.42 -12.21
CA PHE A 170 11.66 -10.48 -13.20
C PHE A 170 10.33 -11.01 -13.77
N VAL A 171 9.27 -11.01 -12.95
CA VAL A 171 7.90 -11.29 -13.42
C VAL A 171 7.47 -10.26 -14.46
N SER A 172 7.72 -8.97 -14.21
CA SER A 172 7.40 -7.88 -15.13
C SER A 172 8.17 -7.98 -16.45
N ARG A 173 9.46 -8.38 -16.38
CA ARG A 173 10.30 -8.64 -17.57
C ARG A 173 9.74 -9.79 -18.43
N ALA A 174 9.31 -10.87 -17.78
CA ALA A 174 8.68 -12.00 -18.47
C ALA A 174 7.32 -11.62 -19.09
N ALA A 175 6.52 -10.82 -18.39
CA ALA A 175 5.26 -10.31 -18.93
C ALA A 175 5.50 -9.38 -20.15
N ALA A 176 6.55 -8.56 -20.12
CA ALA A 176 6.93 -7.70 -21.25
C ALA A 176 7.47 -8.52 -22.44
N TYR A 177 8.13 -9.66 -22.20
CA TYR A 177 8.54 -10.61 -23.25
C TYR A 177 7.33 -11.17 -24.01
N GLU A 178 6.26 -11.53 -23.29
CA GLU A 178 5.01 -11.97 -23.91
C GLU A 178 4.37 -10.87 -24.76
N LEU A 179 4.26 -9.65 -24.21
CA LEU A 179 3.70 -8.51 -24.94
C LEU A 179 4.49 -8.19 -26.21
N GLN A 180 5.83 -8.27 -26.17
CA GLN A 180 6.67 -8.03 -27.35
C GLN A 180 6.31 -8.94 -28.53
N GLN A 181 5.82 -10.15 -28.25
CA GLN A 181 5.45 -11.14 -29.26
C GLN A 181 3.97 -11.08 -29.67
N THR A 182 3.11 -10.63 -28.76
CA THR A 182 1.65 -10.72 -28.91
C THR A 182 1.00 -9.39 -29.27
N LEU A 183 1.66 -8.26 -29.01
CA LEU A 183 1.15 -6.93 -29.37
C LEU A 183 1.01 -6.82 -30.89
N PRO A 184 -0.17 -6.45 -31.41
CA PRO A 184 -0.32 -6.18 -32.83
C PRO A 184 0.57 -5.02 -33.29
N PRO A 185 1.05 -5.02 -34.55
CA PRO A 185 1.85 -3.92 -35.07
C PRO A 185 1.19 -2.55 -34.89
N GLY A 186 1.94 -1.59 -34.34
CA GLY A 186 1.45 -0.23 -34.08
C GLY A 186 0.51 -0.09 -32.87
N LYS A 187 0.28 -1.16 -32.10
CA LYS A 187 -0.44 -1.13 -30.83
C LYS A 187 0.50 -1.08 -29.64
N THR A 188 -0.02 -0.61 -28.53
CA THR A 188 0.65 -0.60 -27.24
C THR A 188 -0.19 -1.33 -26.19
N VAL A 189 0.38 -1.57 -25.02
CA VAL A 189 -0.31 -2.21 -23.89
C VAL A 189 -1.58 -1.45 -23.52
N ALA A 190 -1.61 -0.13 -23.67
CA ALA A 190 -2.80 0.70 -23.44
C ALA A 190 -3.96 0.43 -24.41
N ASP A 191 -3.74 -0.30 -25.51
CA ASP A 191 -4.80 -0.73 -26.44
C ASP A 191 -5.42 -2.09 -26.04
N LEU A 192 -4.86 -2.80 -25.05
CA LEU A 192 -5.35 -4.10 -24.60
C LEU A 192 -6.35 -3.95 -23.43
N THR A 193 -7.16 -4.98 -23.19
CA THR A 193 -8.07 -5.04 -22.04
C THR A 193 -7.37 -5.64 -20.83
N GLY A 194 -7.67 -5.14 -19.63
CA GLY A 194 -7.30 -5.75 -18.35
C GLY A 194 -5.84 -5.64 -17.97
N GLN A 195 -5.13 -4.59 -18.39
CA GLN A 195 -3.69 -4.42 -18.13
C GLN A 195 -3.37 -3.78 -16.76
N THR A 196 -4.22 -4.00 -15.75
CA THR A 196 -4.06 -3.44 -14.38
C THR A 196 -3.37 -4.37 -13.39
N SER A 197 -2.93 -5.54 -13.85
CA SER A 197 -2.07 -6.49 -13.14
C SER A 197 -1.00 -6.86 -14.16
N PRO A 198 0.25 -7.26 -13.79
CA PRO A 198 1.30 -7.64 -14.73
C PRO A 198 0.69 -8.39 -15.93
N ASN A 199 0.53 -7.64 -17.01
CA ASN A 199 -0.13 -7.92 -18.29
C ASN A 199 -1.30 -8.92 -18.32
N GLY A 200 -2.20 -8.88 -17.33
CA GLY A 200 -3.39 -9.77 -17.29
C GLY A 200 -3.09 -11.20 -16.80
N ILE A 201 -1.94 -11.42 -16.17
CA ILE A 201 -1.57 -12.71 -15.56
C ILE A 201 -2.52 -13.04 -14.41
N ASP A 202 -3.05 -14.26 -14.41
CA ASP A 202 -4.01 -14.73 -13.41
C ASP A 202 -3.33 -15.07 -12.07
N LEU A 203 -2.99 -14.02 -11.32
CA LEU A 203 -2.45 -14.13 -9.96
C LEU A 203 -3.43 -14.82 -8.99
N LYS A 204 -4.74 -14.88 -9.32
CA LYS A 204 -5.73 -15.61 -8.49
C LYS A 204 -5.56 -17.12 -8.62
N SER A 205 -5.21 -17.62 -9.81
CA SER A 205 -4.86 -19.03 -9.99
C SER A 205 -3.58 -19.40 -9.24
N LEU A 206 -2.56 -18.52 -9.26
CA LEU A 206 -1.34 -18.72 -8.46
C LEU A 206 -1.64 -18.72 -6.95
N ALA A 207 -2.49 -17.79 -6.49
CA ALA A 207 -2.92 -17.74 -5.10
C ALA A 207 -3.50 -19.09 -4.61
N LYS A 208 -4.29 -19.77 -5.45
CA LYS A 208 -4.82 -21.11 -5.15
C LYS A 208 -3.71 -22.14 -4.95
N THR A 209 -2.66 -22.08 -5.77
CA THR A 209 -1.48 -22.96 -5.66
C THR A 209 -0.71 -22.68 -4.37
N ILE A 210 -0.48 -21.41 -4.03
CA ILE A 210 0.21 -21.02 -2.78
C ILE A 210 -0.56 -21.52 -1.55
N MET A 211 -1.89 -21.35 -1.54
CA MET A 211 -2.74 -21.84 -0.45
C MET A 211 -2.76 -23.37 -0.31
N GLY A 212 -2.46 -24.11 -1.40
CA GLY A 212 -2.39 -25.57 -1.40
C GLY A 212 -0.99 -26.14 -1.22
N ALA A 213 0.05 -25.30 -1.22
CA ALA A 213 1.44 -25.74 -1.10
C ALA A 213 1.72 -26.27 0.31
N GLN A 214 2.36 -27.43 0.40
CA GLN A 214 2.82 -28.00 1.68
C GLN A 214 4.17 -27.37 2.09
N SER A 215 4.61 -27.62 3.33
CA SER A 215 5.92 -27.18 3.82
C SER A 215 7.07 -27.71 2.93
N GLY A 216 8.02 -26.84 2.57
CA GLY A 216 9.24 -27.22 1.83
C GLY A 216 9.29 -26.79 0.35
N PHE A 217 8.25 -26.14 -0.17
CA PHE A 217 8.25 -25.58 -1.53
C PHE A 217 8.75 -24.12 -1.53
N SER A 218 9.60 -23.78 -2.51
CA SER A 218 9.93 -22.38 -2.82
C SER A 218 8.72 -21.75 -3.52
N VAL A 219 7.99 -20.89 -2.81
CA VAL A 219 6.86 -20.13 -3.38
C VAL A 219 7.34 -19.24 -4.52
N THR A 220 8.56 -18.71 -4.42
CA THR A 220 9.22 -17.97 -5.49
C THR A 220 9.41 -18.82 -6.74
N ASP A 221 9.88 -20.06 -6.60
CA ASP A 221 10.09 -20.95 -7.75
C ASP A 221 8.74 -21.29 -8.40
N LEU A 222 7.68 -21.47 -7.62
CA LEU A 222 6.33 -21.70 -8.14
C LEU A 222 5.86 -20.51 -8.99
N LEU A 223 6.03 -19.28 -8.49
CA LEU A 223 5.71 -18.06 -9.23
C LEU A 223 6.57 -17.94 -10.50
N LEU A 224 7.88 -18.14 -10.39
CA LEU A 224 8.82 -18.01 -11.52
C LEU A 224 8.62 -19.11 -12.58
N ASN A 225 8.24 -20.32 -12.19
CA ASN A 225 7.85 -21.39 -13.12
C ASN A 225 6.54 -21.06 -13.83
N TYR A 226 5.55 -20.58 -13.08
CA TYR A 226 4.25 -20.22 -13.63
C TYR A 226 4.40 -19.09 -14.66
N ILE A 227 5.18 -18.04 -14.33
CA ILE A 227 5.34 -16.90 -15.23
C ILE A 227 6.12 -17.26 -16.50
N THR A 228 7.20 -18.06 -16.42
CA THR A 228 7.92 -18.48 -17.63
C THR A 228 7.06 -19.37 -18.51
N GLN A 229 6.22 -20.22 -17.92
CA GLN A 229 5.25 -21.01 -18.67
C GLN A 229 4.18 -20.14 -19.33
N ALA A 230 3.59 -19.19 -18.60
CA ALA A 230 2.54 -18.31 -19.11
C ALA A 230 3.04 -17.41 -20.24
N SER A 231 4.17 -16.74 -20.02
CA SER A 231 4.82 -15.84 -20.99
C SER A 231 5.55 -16.55 -22.13
N LYS A 232 5.73 -17.87 -22.01
CA LYS A 232 6.59 -18.71 -22.88
C LYS A 232 8.03 -18.22 -22.96
N MET A 233 8.51 -17.48 -21.95
CA MET A 233 9.89 -17.02 -21.89
C MET A 233 10.82 -18.16 -21.48
N PRO A 234 11.85 -18.50 -22.29
CA PRO A 234 12.85 -19.49 -21.88
C PRO A 234 13.56 -19.05 -20.59
N GLU A 235 13.83 -19.97 -19.67
CA GLU A 235 14.48 -19.61 -18.40
C GLU A 235 15.90 -19.05 -18.56
N ILE A 236 16.55 -19.40 -19.67
CA ILE A 236 17.88 -18.93 -20.07
C ILE A 236 17.84 -17.66 -20.93
N GLN A 237 16.65 -17.09 -21.18
CA GLN A 237 16.52 -15.81 -21.88
C GLN A 237 17.33 -14.73 -21.13
N PRO A 238 18.30 -14.07 -21.78
CA PRO A 238 19.02 -12.97 -21.17
C PRO A 238 18.07 -11.83 -20.77
N ILE A 239 18.23 -11.37 -19.53
CA ILE A 239 17.53 -10.22 -18.94
C ILE A 239 18.58 -9.15 -18.65
N ILE A 240 18.51 -8.03 -19.36
CA ILE A 240 19.35 -6.86 -19.13
C ILE A 240 18.73 -6.02 -17.99
N LEU A 241 19.48 -5.85 -16.90
CA LEU A 241 19.09 -5.10 -15.71
C LEU A 241 19.31 -3.59 -15.90
N PRO A 242 18.71 -2.73 -15.05
CA PRO A 242 18.86 -1.28 -15.15
C PRO A 242 20.31 -0.78 -15.13
N ASP A 243 21.17 -1.42 -14.34
CA ASP A 243 22.61 -1.10 -14.26
C ASP A 243 23.44 -1.64 -15.43
N GLY A 244 22.81 -2.38 -16.36
CA GLY A 244 23.45 -2.98 -17.53
C GLY A 244 24.03 -4.38 -17.29
N GLN A 245 23.95 -4.92 -16.06
CA GLN A 245 24.24 -6.33 -15.83
C GLN A 245 23.23 -7.21 -16.56
N THR A 246 23.62 -8.45 -16.85
CA THR A 246 22.72 -9.45 -17.46
C THR A 246 22.52 -10.62 -16.51
N THR A 247 21.30 -11.15 -16.47
CA THR A 247 20.97 -12.39 -15.75
C THR A 247 19.92 -13.20 -16.51
N THR A 248 19.40 -14.26 -15.91
CA THR A 248 18.34 -15.11 -16.46
C THR A 248 17.41 -15.58 -15.33
N ILE A 249 16.21 -16.07 -15.65
CA ILE A 249 15.32 -16.64 -14.62
C ILE A 249 15.96 -17.85 -13.94
N ALA A 250 16.71 -18.66 -14.70
CA ALA A 250 17.44 -19.81 -14.16
C ALA A 250 18.44 -19.41 -13.05
N GLU A 251 19.10 -18.26 -13.17
CA GLU A 251 20.00 -17.72 -12.15
C GLU A 251 19.27 -17.04 -10.99
N VAL A 252 18.12 -16.43 -11.27
CA VAL A 252 17.29 -15.71 -10.28
C VAL A 252 16.67 -16.67 -9.28
N LYS A 253 16.07 -17.78 -9.73
CA LYS A 253 15.36 -18.74 -8.86
C LYS A 253 16.12 -19.14 -7.59
N PRO A 254 17.38 -19.67 -7.66
CA PRO A 254 18.09 -20.07 -6.45
C PRO A 254 18.37 -18.92 -5.50
N LEU A 255 18.54 -17.68 -5.99
CA LEU A 255 18.81 -16.50 -5.16
C LEU A 255 17.63 -16.14 -4.27
N TYR A 256 16.41 -16.21 -4.79
CA TYR A 256 15.19 -15.84 -4.06
C TYR A 256 14.46 -17.05 -3.44
N SER A 257 15.07 -18.23 -3.46
CA SER A 257 14.47 -19.47 -2.94
C SER A 257 14.15 -19.41 -1.44
N GLN A 258 14.82 -18.54 -0.69
CA GLN A 258 14.63 -18.35 0.75
C GLN A 258 13.67 -17.21 1.09
N LEU A 259 13.15 -16.46 0.11
CA LEU A 259 12.30 -15.28 0.34
C LEU A 259 11.12 -15.60 1.26
N TRP A 260 10.44 -16.72 1.03
CA TRP A 260 9.34 -17.17 1.88
C TRP A 260 9.75 -17.33 3.35
N GLN A 261 10.87 -18.02 3.61
CA GLN A 261 11.35 -18.26 4.96
C GLN A 261 11.87 -16.98 5.62
N GLN A 262 12.48 -16.08 4.84
CA GLN A 262 12.91 -14.76 5.32
C GLN A 262 11.71 -13.94 5.80
N TRP A 263 10.62 -13.89 5.02
CA TRP A 263 9.39 -13.22 5.44
C TRP A 263 8.80 -13.82 6.71
N ILE A 264 8.79 -15.15 6.84
CA ILE A 264 8.37 -15.81 8.09
C ILE A 264 9.23 -15.32 9.26
N ASN A 265 10.56 -15.39 9.12
CA ASN A 265 11.49 -15.06 10.21
C ASN A 265 11.42 -13.57 10.59
N ASN A 266 11.33 -12.68 9.60
CA ASN A 266 11.28 -11.23 9.82
C ASN A 266 9.97 -10.76 10.45
N ASN A 267 8.92 -11.58 10.39
CA ASN A 267 7.59 -11.27 10.94
C ASN A 267 7.22 -12.15 12.15
N GLY A 268 8.20 -12.46 13.00
CA GLY A 268 8.00 -13.16 14.28
C GLY A 268 8.24 -14.67 14.25
N GLY A 269 8.50 -15.25 13.08
CA GLY A 269 8.77 -16.67 12.92
C GLY A 269 7.55 -17.56 13.18
N ALA A 270 7.78 -18.88 13.13
CA ALA A 270 6.79 -19.90 13.44
C ALA A 270 5.43 -19.66 12.73
N ARG A 271 4.32 -19.71 13.48
CA ARG A 271 2.97 -19.59 12.94
C ARG A 271 2.60 -18.14 12.59
N ASP A 272 3.06 -17.18 13.38
CA ASP A 272 2.70 -15.76 13.22
C ASP A 272 3.35 -15.21 11.94
N GLY A 273 4.65 -15.45 11.78
CA GLY A 273 5.37 -15.10 10.56
C GLY A 273 4.83 -15.82 9.32
N LEU A 274 4.39 -17.07 9.44
CA LEU A 274 3.73 -17.80 8.36
C LEU A 274 2.44 -17.12 7.90
N LEU A 275 1.62 -16.63 8.83
CA LEU A 275 0.40 -15.91 8.46
C LEU A 275 0.69 -14.60 7.74
N VAL A 276 1.70 -13.84 8.19
CA VAL A 276 2.10 -12.61 7.50
C VAL A 276 2.66 -12.92 6.11
N ALA A 277 3.51 -13.94 5.99
CA ALA A 277 4.06 -14.37 4.70
C ALA A 277 2.96 -14.77 3.70
N ILE A 278 1.92 -15.51 4.14
CA ILE A 278 0.76 -15.84 3.31
C ILE A 278 0.04 -14.57 2.84
N LYS A 279 -0.23 -13.62 3.74
CA LYS A 279 -0.90 -12.36 3.38
C LYS A 279 -0.07 -11.54 2.40
N ALA A 280 1.24 -11.43 2.64
CA ALA A 280 2.17 -10.68 1.80
C ALA A 280 2.31 -11.29 0.40
N ALA A 281 2.38 -12.62 0.29
CA ALA A 281 2.42 -13.31 -1.01
C ALA A 281 1.12 -13.21 -1.81
N LEU A 282 0.01 -12.86 -1.14
CA LEU A 282 -1.30 -12.71 -1.76
C LEU A 282 -1.73 -11.25 -1.90
N ALA A 283 -0.94 -10.29 -1.42
CA ALA A 283 -1.30 -8.88 -1.37
C ALA A 283 -1.56 -8.29 -2.76
N ASP A 284 -0.75 -8.65 -3.76
CA ASP A 284 -0.92 -8.24 -5.16
C ASP A 284 -2.17 -8.84 -5.82
N ALA A 285 -2.62 -10.01 -5.34
CA ALA A 285 -3.75 -10.73 -5.94
C ALA A 285 -5.09 -10.42 -5.26
N LYS A 286 -5.05 -9.79 -4.08
CA LYS A 286 -6.17 -9.66 -3.14
C LYS A 286 -6.05 -8.35 -2.35
N ASP A 287 -6.67 -7.29 -2.87
CA ASP A 287 -6.61 -5.93 -2.33
C ASP A 287 -6.96 -5.81 -0.83
N TYR A 288 -7.77 -6.73 -0.30
CA TYR A 288 -8.12 -6.76 1.13
C TYR A 288 -6.93 -7.06 2.05
N TYR A 289 -5.88 -7.76 1.58
CA TYR A 289 -4.67 -7.91 2.38
C TYR A 289 -3.90 -6.59 2.50
N MET A 290 -4.00 -5.71 1.50
CA MET A 290 -3.43 -4.36 1.62
C MET A 290 -4.16 -3.56 2.70
N GLY A 291 -5.49 -3.68 2.81
CA GLY A 291 -6.24 -3.12 3.92
C GLY A 291 -5.81 -3.65 5.30
N TRP A 292 -5.43 -4.94 5.38
CA TRP A 292 -4.86 -5.54 6.59
C TRP A 292 -3.51 -4.92 6.96
N PHE A 293 -2.62 -4.74 5.98
CA PHE A 293 -1.32 -4.10 6.21
C PHE A 293 -1.44 -2.62 6.54
N ALA A 294 -2.37 -1.90 5.90
CA ALA A 294 -2.66 -0.51 6.23
C ALA A 294 -3.13 -0.35 7.68
N GLN A 295 -4.05 -1.18 8.15
CA GLN A 295 -4.47 -1.14 9.56
C GLN A 295 -3.31 -1.48 10.51
N LYS A 296 -2.49 -2.49 10.18
CA LYS A 296 -1.29 -2.82 10.96
C LYS A 296 -0.35 -1.61 11.06
N LEU A 297 0.02 -1.01 9.92
CA LEU A 297 0.91 0.16 9.86
C LEU A 297 0.36 1.30 10.72
N ALA A 298 -0.92 1.63 10.56
CA ALA A 298 -1.53 2.75 11.28
C ALA A 298 -1.46 2.57 12.81
N LEU A 299 -1.71 1.34 13.27
CA LEU A 299 -1.64 1.01 14.69
C LEU A 299 -0.19 1.03 15.21
N GLU A 300 0.78 0.62 14.41
CA GLU A 300 2.21 0.66 14.77
C GLU A 300 2.75 2.09 14.89
N CYS A 301 2.35 3.00 14.00
CA CYS A 301 2.84 4.38 13.99
C CYS A 301 1.91 5.41 14.66
N GLY A 302 0.71 5.01 15.06
CA GLY A 302 -0.28 5.90 15.69
C GLY A 302 -1.06 6.78 14.72
N ALA A 303 -1.10 6.42 13.43
CA ALA A 303 -1.84 7.15 12.40
C ALA A 303 -3.36 6.96 12.49
N ASP A 304 -4.07 7.95 11.97
CA ASP A 304 -5.53 7.93 11.80
C ASP A 304 -5.92 7.74 10.32
N LEU A 305 -5.06 8.16 9.39
CA LEU A 305 -5.17 7.95 7.94
C LEU A 305 -3.93 7.27 7.37
N VAL A 306 -4.14 6.24 6.55
CA VAL A 306 -3.11 5.60 5.72
C VAL A 306 -3.44 5.77 4.25
N VAL A 307 -2.48 6.25 3.47
CA VAL A 307 -2.59 6.42 2.02
C VAL A 307 -1.57 5.53 1.31
N MET A 308 -2.03 4.75 0.32
CA MET A 308 -1.18 3.88 -0.50
C MET A 308 -1.50 3.95 -1.99
N GLY A 309 -0.57 3.50 -2.82
CA GLY A 309 -0.77 3.11 -4.23
C GLY A 309 -0.65 1.59 -4.41
N HIS A 310 -0.04 1.12 -5.50
CA HIS A 310 0.42 -0.25 -5.78
C HIS A 310 -0.61 -1.26 -6.26
N THR A 311 -1.82 -1.28 -5.68
CA THR A 311 -2.83 -2.33 -6.00
C THR A 311 -3.57 -2.09 -7.31
N HIS A 312 -3.37 -0.92 -7.93
CA HIS A 312 -4.09 -0.47 -9.12
C HIS A 312 -5.62 -0.43 -8.97
N THR A 313 -6.12 -0.57 -7.74
CA THR A 313 -7.55 -0.60 -7.41
C THR A 313 -7.84 0.52 -6.42
N PRO A 314 -8.69 1.51 -6.78
CA PRO A 314 -9.00 2.59 -5.87
C PRO A 314 -9.83 2.04 -4.69
N ILE A 315 -9.46 2.39 -3.47
CA ILE A 315 -10.13 1.96 -2.23
C ILE A 315 -10.40 3.18 -1.35
N SER A 316 -11.66 3.40 -0.95
CA SER A 316 -12.06 4.60 -0.18
C SER A 316 -12.04 4.42 1.34
N GLY A 317 -11.85 3.19 1.83
CA GLY A 317 -11.92 2.91 3.26
C GLY A 317 -11.87 1.42 3.60
N LEU A 318 -11.93 1.16 4.91
CA LEU A 318 -12.18 -0.17 5.45
C LEU A 318 -13.66 -0.29 5.81
N LYS A 319 -14.30 -1.41 5.47
CA LYS A 319 -15.68 -1.71 5.90
C LYS A 319 -15.83 -1.73 7.42
N LYS A 320 -14.77 -2.16 8.11
CA LYS A 320 -14.62 -2.16 9.57
C LYS A 320 -13.15 -1.93 9.90
N GLY A 321 -12.86 -1.01 10.81
CA GLY A 321 -11.49 -0.69 11.19
C GLY A 321 -11.39 0.52 12.12
N LEU A 322 -10.23 0.71 12.75
CA LEU A 322 -9.95 1.86 13.64
C LEU A 322 -9.43 3.11 12.91
N ILE A 323 -9.17 2.99 11.61
CA ILE A 323 -8.45 3.96 10.79
C ILE A 323 -9.15 4.16 9.46
N GLN A 324 -8.86 5.27 8.78
CA GLN A 324 -9.18 5.41 7.37
C GLN A 324 -8.01 4.91 6.53
N TYR A 325 -8.31 4.12 5.50
CA TYR A 325 -7.35 3.66 4.50
C TYR A 325 -7.84 4.11 3.13
N VAL A 326 -6.97 4.75 2.36
CA VAL A 326 -7.28 5.15 0.99
C VAL A 326 -6.20 4.64 0.04
N ASN A 327 -6.61 4.05 -1.08
CA ASN A 327 -5.72 3.66 -2.18
C ASN A 327 -6.06 4.46 -3.44
N SER A 328 -5.06 5.04 -4.09
CA SER A 328 -5.27 5.88 -5.29
C SER A 328 -5.73 5.09 -6.50
N GLY A 329 -5.46 3.78 -6.57
CA GLY A 329 -5.79 2.99 -7.74
C GLY A 329 -4.72 3.07 -8.82
N PHE A 330 -5.10 3.28 -10.07
CA PHE A 330 -4.21 3.22 -11.23
C PHE A 330 -4.35 4.46 -12.12
N GLU A 331 -3.27 5.18 -12.38
CA GLU A 331 -3.31 6.41 -13.17
C GLU A 331 -3.10 6.19 -14.69
N CYS A 332 -2.90 4.95 -15.13
CA CYS A 332 -2.78 4.61 -16.56
C CYS A 332 -3.66 3.43 -17.02
N PRO A 333 -4.98 3.43 -16.72
CA PRO A 333 -5.91 2.40 -17.18
C PRO A 333 -5.93 2.33 -18.71
N SER A 334 -6.02 1.12 -19.25
CA SER A 334 -6.03 0.94 -20.70
C SER A 334 -7.28 1.54 -21.35
N LYS A 335 -7.17 1.96 -22.61
CA LYS A 335 -8.25 2.56 -23.40
C LYS A 335 -9.58 1.80 -23.31
N PRO A 336 -9.64 0.47 -23.50
CA PRO A 336 -10.91 -0.26 -23.43
C PRO A 336 -11.48 -0.39 -22.01
N ASP A 337 -10.70 -0.06 -20.98
CA ASP A 337 -11.11 -0.16 -19.57
C ASP A 337 -11.60 1.17 -19.00
N ILE A 338 -11.41 2.29 -19.70
CA ILE A 338 -12.00 3.59 -19.33
C ILE A 338 -13.51 3.44 -19.15
N GLY A 339 -14.00 3.92 -18.01
CA GLY A 339 -15.41 3.83 -17.60
C GLY A 339 -15.69 2.66 -16.66
N LYS A 340 -14.87 1.61 -16.68
CA LYS A 340 -14.78 0.62 -15.59
C LYS A 340 -13.68 1.00 -14.61
N GLN A 341 -12.63 1.60 -15.13
CA GLN A 341 -11.50 2.16 -14.43
C GLN A 341 -11.35 3.62 -14.81
N HIS A 342 -10.67 4.37 -13.95
CA HIS A 342 -10.46 5.80 -14.11
C HIS A 342 -9.03 6.16 -13.74
N VAL A 343 -8.54 7.28 -14.27
CA VAL A 343 -7.34 7.92 -13.73
C VAL A 343 -7.74 8.59 -12.42
N ASN A 344 -7.18 8.12 -11.32
CA ASN A 344 -7.59 8.48 -9.97
C ASN A 344 -6.47 9.20 -9.22
N PHE A 345 -6.83 10.05 -8.27
CA PHE A 345 -5.88 10.65 -7.32
C PHE A 345 -6.56 10.89 -5.98
N ILE A 346 -5.79 11.21 -4.94
CA ILE A 346 -6.32 11.44 -3.59
C ILE A 346 -6.14 12.91 -3.20
N GLU A 347 -7.18 13.48 -2.60
CA GLU A 347 -7.10 14.72 -1.82
C GLU A 347 -7.26 14.38 -0.34
N ILE A 348 -6.35 14.87 0.50
CA ILE A 348 -6.37 14.71 1.95
C ILE A 348 -6.68 16.06 2.59
N ASP A 349 -7.63 16.10 3.51
CA ASP A 349 -7.87 17.22 4.42
C ASP A 349 -7.06 17.02 5.70
N THR A 350 -6.12 17.92 5.97
CA THR A 350 -5.16 17.80 7.08
C THR A 350 -5.73 18.22 8.44
N ASP A 351 -6.90 18.86 8.48
CA ASP A 351 -7.57 19.24 9.72
C ASP A 351 -8.40 18.08 10.27
N SER A 352 -9.04 17.32 9.38
CA SER A 352 -9.89 16.17 9.70
C SER A 352 -9.20 14.81 9.58
N TYR A 353 -8.00 14.77 8.99
CA TYR A 353 -7.26 13.56 8.63
C TYR A 353 -8.11 12.62 7.75
N GLN A 354 -8.84 13.18 6.79
CA GLN A 354 -9.68 12.42 5.87
C GLN A 354 -9.14 12.46 4.45
N GLY A 355 -9.08 11.30 3.79
CA GLY A 355 -8.77 11.18 2.36
C GLY A 355 -10.02 10.96 1.52
N ALA A 356 -10.08 11.60 0.36
CA ALA A 356 -11.12 11.40 -0.65
C ALA A 356 -10.47 11.09 -2.01
N ILE A 357 -11.09 10.17 -2.76
CA ILE A 357 -10.62 9.80 -4.10
C ILE A 357 -11.37 10.66 -5.12
N PHE A 358 -10.61 11.18 -6.07
CA PHE A 358 -11.11 11.86 -7.24
C PHE A 358 -10.73 11.07 -8.48
N LYS A 359 -11.46 11.32 -9.56
CA LYS A 359 -11.21 10.74 -10.88
C LYS A 359 -11.26 11.79 -11.97
N VAL A 360 -10.54 11.49 -13.05
CA VAL A 360 -10.60 12.27 -14.28
C VAL A 360 -11.60 11.62 -15.24
N VAL A 361 -12.61 12.38 -15.67
CA VAL A 361 -13.61 11.96 -16.64
C VAL A 361 -13.41 12.72 -17.94
N ASN A 362 -13.37 12.00 -19.06
CA ASN A 362 -13.31 12.57 -20.39
C ASN A 362 -14.72 12.69 -20.98
N GLN A 363 -15.21 13.92 -21.10
CA GLN A 363 -16.48 14.26 -21.75
C GLN A 363 -16.20 14.98 -23.07
N GLN A 364 -16.24 14.24 -24.18
CA GLN A 364 -16.06 14.77 -25.54
C GLN A 364 -14.73 15.55 -25.75
N GLY A 365 -13.64 15.11 -25.13
CA GLY A 365 -12.33 15.75 -25.21
C GLY A 365 -12.09 16.81 -24.12
N SER A 366 -13.07 17.07 -23.25
CA SER A 366 -12.88 17.86 -22.03
C SER A 366 -12.61 16.93 -20.84
N TYR A 367 -11.53 17.18 -20.12
CA TYR A 367 -11.12 16.39 -18.95
C TYR A 367 -11.54 17.11 -17.68
N GLN A 368 -12.42 16.47 -16.89
CA GLN A 368 -13.00 17.05 -15.68
C GLN A 368 -12.64 16.20 -14.47
N ILE A 369 -12.52 16.87 -13.31
CA ILE A 369 -12.25 16.23 -12.04
C ILE A 369 -13.59 16.02 -11.31
N GLU A 370 -13.88 14.78 -10.94
CA GLU A 370 -15.09 14.38 -10.22
C GLU A 370 -14.71 13.56 -8.98
N ALA A 371 -15.54 13.57 -7.95
CA ALA A 371 -15.36 12.67 -6.81
C ALA A 371 -15.60 11.21 -7.27
N ASP A 372 -14.80 10.28 -6.76
CA ASP A 372 -14.98 8.86 -7.04
C ASP A 372 -15.66 8.13 -5.88
N SER A 373 -16.54 7.19 -6.22
CA SER A 373 -17.25 6.34 -5.26
C SER A 373 -16.59 4.97 -5.19
N ALA A 374 -15.26 4.96 -4.98
CA ALA A 374 -14.48 3.75 -4.88
C ALA A 374 -14.98 2.86 -3.73
N GLU A 375 -14.88 1.55 -3.89
CA GLU A 375 -15.38 0.61 -2.88
C GLU A 375 -14.52 0.62 -1.61
N GLN A 376 -15.13 0.22 -0.50
CA GLN A 376 -14.41 -0.09 0.73
C GLN A 376 -13.93 -1.54 0.70
N THR A 377 -12.76 -1.80 1.30
CA THR A 377 -12.21 -3.14 1.43
C THR A 377 -12.39 -3.73 2.83
N SER A 378 -12.16 -5.02 2.97
CA SER A 378 -12.15 -5.71 4.28
C SER A 378 -10.71 -5.87 4.78
N VAL A 379 -10.54 -6.09 6.09
CA VAL A 379 -9.25 -6.49 6.68
C VAL A 379 -9.12 -8.02 6.77
N ILE A 380 -10.20 -8.76 6.50
CA ILE A 380 -10.21 -10.22 6.50
C ILE A 380 -10.71 -10.79 5.17
N ILE A 381 -10.45 -12.09 4.97
CA ILE A 381 -10.88 -12.86 3.81
C ILE A 381 -12.43 -12.88 3.77
N PRO A 382 -13.05 -12.34 2.71
CA PRO A 382 -14.51 -12.40 2.57
C PRO A 382 -15.04 -13.85 2.44
N GLY A 383 -16.09 -14.19 3.19
CA GLY A 383 -16.92 -15.38 2.94
C GLY A 383 -16.45 -16.71 3.53
N LEU A 384 -15.29 -16.78 4.21
CA LEU A 384 -14.77 -18.05 4.78
C LEU A 384 -14.66 -18.07 6.31
N SER A 385 -14.66 -16.92 6.99
CA SER A 385 -14.70 -16.80 8.45
C SER A 385 -15.11 -15.39 8.89
N GLN A 386 -15.69 -15.24 10.07
CA GLN A 386 -15.82 -13.92 10.71
C GLN A 386 -14.44 -13.47 11.23
N ASP A 387 -14.23 -12.16 11.38
CA ASP A 387 -13.03 -11.60 12.01
C ASP A 387 -13.19 -11.68 13.53
N TYR A 388 -12.53 -12.62 14.20
CA TYR A 388 -12.60 -12.74 15.65
C TYR A 388 -11.44 -12.00 16.34
N SER A 389 -11.01 -10.88 15.77
CA SER A 389 -9.99 -10.00 16.35
C SER A 389 -10.53 -9.09 17.45
N CYS A 390 -9.63 -8.68 18.36
CA CYS A 390 -9.84 -7.51 19.21
C CYS A 390 -8.94 -6.37 18.78
N TYR A 391 -9.54 -5.22 18.47
CA TYR A 391 -8.83 -3.97 18.19
C TYR A 391 -8.98 -3.03 19.39
N ILE A 392 -7.87 -2.68 20.01
CA ILE A 392 -7.88 -1.98 21.29
C ILE A 392 -7.28 -0.58 21.13
N THR A 393 -7.96 0.41 21.67
CA THR A 393 -7.45 1.76 21.92
C THR A 393 -7.40 1.98 23.43
N VAL A 394 -6.29 2.51 23.94
CA VAL A 394 -6.14 2.94 25.33
C VAL A 394 -5.90 4.44 25.32
N GLU A 395 -6.83 5.20 25.87
CA GLU A 395 -6.76 6.66 25.96
C GLU A 395 -6.26 7.07 27.35
N ASN A 396 -5.20 7.86 27.39
CA ASN A 396 -4.68 8.45 28.62
C ASN A 396 -5.36 9.80 28.86
N GLN A 397 -6.29 9.86 29.81
CA GLN A 397 -6.97 11.12 30.16
C GLN A 397 -6.15 12.01 31.08
N SER A 398 -5.06 11.51 31.65
CA SER A 398 -4.17 12.31 32.47
C SER A 398 -3.54 13.44 31.64
N SER A 399 -3.40 14.61 32.25
CA SER A 399 -2.66 15.73 31.67
C SER A 399 -1.18 15.73 32.05
N ILE A 400 -0.74 14.80 32.92
CA ILE A 400 0.62 14.79 33.47
C ILE A 400 1.27 13.40 33.49
N SER A 401 0.51 12.34 33.76
CA SER A 401 1.06 11.01 33.97
C SER A 401 1.21 10.27 32.64
N LEU A 402 2.36 9.63 32.45
CA LEU A 402 2.57 8.64 31.39
C LEU A 402 1.98 7.30 31.82
N ILE A 403 1.39 6.57 30.89
CA ILE A 403 1.01 5.17 31.09
C ILE A 403 2.13 4.28 30.51
N GLN A 404 2.65 3.34 31.31
CA GLN A 404 3.75 2.44 30.91
C GLN A 404 3.31 0.98 30.92
N ARG A 405 3.59 0.26 29.84
CA ARG A 405 3.30 -1.18 29.74
C ARG A 405 4.24 -1.97 30.65
N VAL A 406 3.68 -2.73 31.57
CA VAL A 406 4.40 -3.64 32.45
C VAL A 406 4.58 -4.99 31.77
N SER A 407 3.48 -5.60 31.32
CA SER A 407 3.48 -6.90 30.64
C SER A 407 2.22 -7.07 29.80
N TYR A 408 2.20 -8.07 28.93
CA TYR A 408 1.03 -8.45 28.16
C TYR A 408 1.11 -9.93 27.77
N GLU A 409 -0.04 -10.51 27.50
CA GLU A 409 -0.17 -11.93 27.16
C GLU A 409 -1.29 -12.13 26.13
N ALA A 410 -1.09 -13.08 25.22
CA ALA A 410 -2.15 -13.60 24.36
C ALA A 410 -2.60 -14.94 24.94
N ASN A 411 -3.80 -14.99 25.52
CA ASN A 411 -4.39 -16.22 26.03
C ASN A 411 -4.96 -17.08 24.87
N GLN A 412 -5.51 -16.44 23.84
CA GLN A 412 -5.92 -17.04 22.57
C GLN A 412 -5.59 -16.09 21.40
N GLY A 413 -5.14 -16.64 20.27
CA GLY A 413 -4.70 -15.84 19.13
C GLY A 413 -3.26 -15.32 19.27
N HIS A 414 -2.92 -14.27 18.52
CA HIS A 414 -1.61 -13.63 18.56
C HIS A 414 -1.71 -12.13 18.27
N TYR A 415 -0.77 -11.35 18.81
CA TYR A 415 -0.73 -9.91 18.55
C TYR A 415 -0.17 -9.64 17.17
N ILE A 416 -0.96 -8.95 16.34
CA ILE A 416 -0.48 -8.37 15.08
C ILE A 416 0.29 -7.09 15.36
N VAL A 417 -0.24 -6.28 16.29
CA VAL A 417 0.42 -5.10 16.84
C VAL A 417 0.42 -5.27 18.35
N ALA A 418 1.61 -5.28 18.95
CA ALA A 418 1.77 -5.44 20.38
C ALA A 418 1.23 -4.21 21.14
N PRO A 419 0.77 -4.36 22.40
CA PRO A 419 0.33 -3.21 23.21
C PRO A 419 1.42 -2.15 23.31
N THR A 420 1.07 -0.88 23.13
CA THR A 420 2.01 0.23 23.09
C THR A 420 2.83 0.29 24.39
N GLN A 421 4.15 0.46 24.29
CA GLN A 421 5.06 0.45 25.45
C GLN A 421 4.81 1.64 26.39
N SER A 422 4.46 2.81 25.85
CA SER A 422 4.19 4.03 26.61
C SER A 422 3.12 4.88 25.92
N ILE A 423 2.24 5.51 26.70
CA ILE A 423 1.19 6.41 26.19
C ILE A 423 1.28 7.74 26.93
N GLY A 424 1.63 8.81 26.21
CA GLY A 424 1.79 10.17 26.74
C GLY A 424 0.51 10.73 27.34
N PRO A 425 0.61 11.78 28.18
CA PRO A 425 -0.55 12.52 28.66
C PRO A 425 -1.41 13.02 27.48
N ARG A 426 -2.73 12.80 27.55
CA ARG A 426 -3.68 13.13 26.47
C ARG A 426 -3.46 12.41 25.14
N GLU A 427 -2.65 11.36 25.11
CA GLU A 427 -2.43 10.53 23.92
C GLU A 427 -3.26 9.24 23.96
N LYS A 428 -3.21 8.50 22.86
CA LYS A 428 -3.82 7.18 22.73
C LYS A 428 -2.79 6.16 22.23
N GLY A 429 -2.79 4.98 22.83
CA GLY A 429 -2.10 3.79 22.30
C GLY A 429 -3.11 2.90 21.58
N ARG A 430 -2.70 2.25 20.49
CA ARG A 430 -3.53 1.26 19.80
C ARG A 430 -2.76 -0.04 19.58
N PHE A 431 -3.47 -1.15 19.61
CA PHE A 431 -2.91 -2.47 19.36
C PHE A 431 -3.99 -3.46 18.93
N TRP A 432 -3.56 -4.63 18.45
CA TRP A 432 -4.44 -5.57 17.79
C TRP A 432 -4.01 -7.02 18.03
N ILE A 433 -4.95 -7.83 18.51
CA ILE A 433 -4.84 -9.28 18.61
C ILE A 433 -5.82 -9.94 17.63
N GLN A 434 -5.34 -10.94 16.90
CA GLN A 434 -6.10 -11.67 15.89
C GLN A 434 -6.14 -13.17 16.22
N ASP A 435 -7.26 -13.82 15.91
CA ASP A 435 -7.39 -15.25 15.98
C ASP A 435 -6.58 -15.95 14.88
N TYR A 436 -6.17 -17.21 15.10
CA TYR A 436 -5.57 -17.96 14.00
C TYR A 436 -6.65 -18.58 13.10
N PRO A 437 -6.40 -18.71 11.79
CA PRO A 437 -7.30 -19.44 10.88
C PRO A 437 -7.60 -20.86 11.38
N GLY A 438 -8.86 -21.27 11.23
CA GLY A 438 -9.34 -22.62 11.54
C GLY A 438 -9.55 -22.93 13.03
N ILE A 439 -9.52 -21.93 13.92
CA ILE A 439 -9.70 -22.13 15.37
C ILE A 439 -11.16 -21.95 15.82
N THR A 440 -11.55 -22.71 16.86
CA THR A 440 -12.89 -22.73 17.49
C THR A 440 -13.05 -21.78 18.70
N LYS A 441 -12.08 -20.90 18.95
CA LYS A 441 -11.94 -20.14 20.21
C LYS A 441 -11.91 -18.62 20.05
N GLY A 442 -11.42 -18.06 18.95
CA GLY A 442 -11.32 -16.61 18.71
C GLY A 442 -10.04 -15.99 19.28
N SER A 443 -10.08 -14.72 19.68
CA SER A 443 -8.96 -14.00 20.31
C SER A 443 -9.24 -13.64 21.77
N GLU A 444 -8.21 -13.69 22.60
CA GLU A 444 -8.26 -13.30 24.02
C GLU A 444 -6.88 -12.84 24.47
N GLY A 445 -6.83 -11.69 25.14
CA GLY A 445 -5.58 -11.17 25.66
C GLY A 445 -5.76 -10.30 26.90
N GLN A 446 -4.63 -10.02 27.52
CA GLN A 446 -4.52 -9.09 28.64
C GLN A 446 -3.28 -8.22 28.49
N VAL A 447 -3.35 -7.00 29.00
CA VAL A 447 -2.22 -6.09 29.16
C VAL A 447 -2.25 -5.47 30.55
N ILE A 448 -1.09 -5.35 31.18
CA ILE A 448 -0.90 -4.67 32.46
C ILE A 448 -0.18 -3.36 32.19
N TYR A 449 -0.81 -2.26 32.61
CA TYR A 449 -0.27 -0.91 32.51
C TYR A 449 -0.07 -0.32 33.90
N PHE A 450 1.06 0.35 34.12
CA PHE A 450 1.28 1.23 35.26
C PHE A 450 0.88 2.66 34.88
N THR A 451 -0.01 3.27 35.67
CA THR A 451 -0.60 4.60 35.38
C THR A 451 0.04 5.75 36.17
N GLY A 452 1.14 5.47 36.88
CA GLY A 452 1.86 6.41 37.74
C GLY A 452 1.62 6.18 39.22
N ASP A 453 0.46 5.65 39.59
CA ASP A 453 0.05 5.35 40.97
C ASP A 453 -0.26 3.86 41.19
N ARG A 454 -0.77 3.16 40.17
CA ARG A 454 -1.16 1.75 40.26
C ARG A 454 -0.99 1.00 38.94
N GLU A 455 -0.90 -0.32 39.06
CA GLU A 455 -1.06 -1.24 37.95
C GLU A 455 -2.54 -1.51 37.66
N ILE A 456 -2.91 -1.52 36.39
CA ILE A 456 -4.25 -1.82 35.89
C ILE A 456 -4.12 -2.96 34.87
N THR A 457 -4.86 -4.04 35.08
CA THR A 457 -4.97 -5.14 34.12
C THR A 457 -6.19 -4.93 33.23
N LEU A 458 -5.96 -4.69 31.94
CA LEU A 458 -7.00 -4.65 30.92
C LEU A 458 -7.16 -6.05 30.31
N ARG A 459 -8.39 -6.54 30.19
CA ARG A 459 -8.73 -7.83 29.59
C ARG A 459 -9.70 -7.65 28.45
N TYR A 460 -9.56 -8.43 27.38
CA TYR A 460 -10.44 -8.39 26.21
C TYR A 460 -10.51 -9.75 25.53
N SER A 461 -11.69 -10.09 25.00
CA SER A 461 -11.94 -11.34 24.29
C SER A 461 -13.01 -11.17 23.21
N CYS A 462 -12.73 -11.75 22.05
CA CYS A 462 -13.62 -11.89 20.92
C CYS A 462 -13.70 -13.38 20.55
N PRO A 463 -14.50 -14.18 21.28
CA PRO A 463 -14.56 -15.62 21.09
C PRO A 463 -15.33 -16.02 19.81
N VAL A 464 -15.11 -17.25 19.33
CA VAL A 464 -15.88 -17.84 18.23
C VAL A 464 -17.26 -18.30 18.72
N GLY A 465 -18.26 -18.23 17.85
CA GLY A 465 -19.60 -18.80 18.09
C GLY A 465 -20.54 -17.85 18.83
N LEU A 466 -21.41 -18.40 19.70
CA LEU A 466 -22.42 -17.61 20.44
C LEU A 466 -21.88 -17.01 21.75
N SER A 467 -20.62 -17.27 22.09
CA SER A 467 -20.00 -16.71 23.28
C SER A 467 -19.91 -15.19 23.15
N PRO A 468 -20.31 -14.41 24.16
CA PRO A 468 -20.28 -12.96 24.07
C PRO A 468 -18.83 -12.45 24.12
N ASN A 469 -18.55 -11.41 23.33
CA ASN A 469 -17.37 -10.58 23.53
C ASN A 469 -17.32 -10.07 24.98
N SER A 470 -16.13 -9.89 25.53
CA SER A 470 -15.95 -9.37 26.89
C SER A 470 -14.73 -8.46 27.00
N CYS A 471 -14.83 -7.44 27.85
CA CYS A 471 -13.69 -6.60 28.25
C CYS A 471 -13.86 -6.10 29.69
N SER A 472 -12.74 -5.85 30.38
CA SER A 472 -12.74 -5.35 31.77
C SER A 472 -11.39 -4.72 32.15
N GLY A 473 -11.33 -4.12 33.35
CA GLY A 473 -10.12 -3.55 33.93
C GLY A 473 -10.16 -2.04 34.11
N ALA A 474 -10.92 -1.35 33.26
CA ALA A 474 -11.11 0.09 33.28
C ALA A 474 -12.47 0.47 32.69
N GLU A 475 -12.76 1.76 32.63
CA GLU A 475 -13.91 2.25 31.88
C GLU A 475 -13.70 2.05 30.39
N PHE A 476 -14.76 1.70 29.67
CA PHE A 476 -14.64 1.37 28.26
C PHE A 476 -15.84 1.77 27.42
N TYR A 477 -15.60 1.87 26.11
CA TYR A 477 -16.59 1.88 25.06
C TYR A 477 -16.30 0.72 24.11
N THR A 478 -17.34 0.17 23.48
CA THR A 478 -17.18 -0.91 22.50
C THR A 478 -17.85 -0.59 21.18
N SER A 479 -17.39 -1.22 20.10
CA SER A 479 -17.95 -1.09 18.77
C SER A 479 -17.80 -2.42 17.99
N VAL A 480 -18.56 -2.56 16.91
CA VAL A 480 -18.55 -3.70 15.98
C VAL A 480 -18.04 -3.34 14.58
N ASP A 481 -17.70 -2.07 14.36
CA ASP A 481 -17.19 -1.51 13.11
C ASP A 481 -16.02 -0.53 13.30
N GLY A 482 -15.75 -0.10 14.54
CA GLY A 482 -14.69 0.86 14.89
C GLY A 482 -15.11 2.33 14.78
N ILE A 483 -16.33 2.59 14.30
CA ILE A 483 -16.86 3.92 13.99
C ILE A 483 -18.00 4.26 14.95
N ASN A 484 -18.98 3.37 15.07
CA ASN A 484 -20.17 3.56 15.90
C ASN A 484 -19.92 2.96 17.28
N TRP A 485 -19.67 3.82 18.26
CA TRP A 485 -19.36 3.44 19.63
C TRP A 485 -20.64 3.39 20.49
N GLY A 486 -20.76 2.32 21.28
CA GLY A 486 -21.88 2.13 22.21
C GLY A 486 -21.78 2.97 23.48
N GLU A 487 -22.66 2.69 24.44
CA GLU A 487 -22.67 3.37 25.73
C GLU A 487 -21.48 2.93 26.62
N ARG A 488 -21.11 3.82 27.55
CA ARG A 488 -20.03 3.59 28.52
C ARG A 488 -20.29 2.34 29.34
N ASN A 489 -19.26 1.50 29.46
CA ASN A 489 -19.26 0.22 30.17
C ASN A 489 -20.31 -0.78 29.66
N GLN A 490 -20.73 -0.65 28.41
CA GLN A 490 -21.62 -1.61 27.74
C GLN A 490 -20.93 -2.26 26.55
N ILE A 491 -21.25 -3.54 26.35
CA ILE A 491 -20.78 -4.34 25.22
C ILE A 491 -21.86 -4.31 24.15
N VAL A 492 -21.57 -3.68 23.02
CA VAL A 492 -22.44 -3.61 21.85
C VAL A 492 -22.62 -5.03 21.28
N ASN A 493 -23.87 -5.41 20.96
CA ASN A 493 -24.23 -6.66 20.29
C ASN A 493 -23.61 -7.92 20.94
N LYS A 494 -23.89 -8.14 22.23
CA LYS A 494 -23.45 -9.33 23.00
C LYS A 494 -23.67 -10.63 22.21
N GLY A 495 -22.60 -11.18 21.62
CA GLY A 495 -22.58 -12.47 20.92
C GLY A 495 -22.64 -12.45 19.38
N LEU A 496 -22.71 -11.29 18.72
CA LEU A 496 -22.72 -11.17 17.26
C LEU A 496 -21.82 -10.04 16.70
N GLY A 497 -21.13 -9.31 17.59
CA GLY A 497 -20.35 -8.12 17.24
C GLY A 497 -18.91 -8.41 16.86
N HIS A 498 -18.68 -9.05 15.71
CA HIS A 498 -17.33 -9.41 15.25
C HIS A 498 -16.89 -8.53 14.07
N PRO A 499 -15.66 -7.98 14.07
CA PRO A 499 -14.66 -8.03 15.14
C PRO A 499 -15.02 -7.10 16.32
N PHE A 500 -14.29 -7.29 17.42
CA PHE A 500 -14.53 -6.55 18.66
C PHE A 500 -13.60 -5.35 18.78
N PHE A 501 -14.17 -4.15 18.82
CA PHE A 501 -13.42 -2.92 19.06
C PHE A 501 -13.63 -2.46 20.49
N VAL A 502 -12.54 -2.14 21.20
CA VAL A 502 -12.60 -1.65 22.59
C VAL A 502 -11.77 -0.39 22.72
N ARG A 503 -12.33 0.61 23.40
CA ARG A 503 -11.65 1.83 23.79
C ARG A 503 -11.66 1.89 25.31
N PHE A 504 -10.52 1.68 25.93
CA PHE A 504 -10.32 1.87 27.36
C PHE A 504 -9.96 3.32 27.66
N VAL A 505 -10.48 3.82 28.78
CA VAL A 505 -10.24 5.17 29.26
C VAL A 505 -9.55 5.07 30.63
N LEU A 506 -8.32 5.59 30.70
CA LEU A 506 -7.44 5.51 31.88
C LEU A 506 -7.11 6.88 32.47
#